data_AF-A0A1J4RJL8-F1
#
_entry.id   AF-A0A1J4RJL8-F1
#
_cell.length_a   1.000
_cell.length_b   1.000
_cell.length_c   1.000
_cell.angle_alpha   90.00
_cell.angle_beta   90.00
_cell.angle_gamma   90.00
#
_symmetry.space_group_name_H-M   'P 1'
#
loop_
_entity.id
_entity.type
_entity.pdbx_description
1 polymer ?
#
loop_
_entity_poly.entity_id
_entity_poly.type
_entity_poly.pdbx_seq_one_letter_code
_entity_poly.pdbx_strand_id
1 'polypeptide(L)'
;MKAIASLFGILLLVLLLLGVGGALVFLLAYGLGWTINLIAHFEPFQATVLGILSITAAAFLANRIWDMARPAPISMDDDEYDDDDEYDDDLFDEFDGEDEEDEDEEPNPYPGIPRWRQPLKTLDFSNAKPHDRCPCGSGKLYKNCHGAKHAKS
;
A
#
# COMPACT_ATOMS: atom_id res chain seq x y z
N MET A 1 -2.60 -39.89 -30.44
CA MET A 1 -4.00 -39.65 -30.87
C MET A 1 -4.97 -39.46 -29.70
N LYS A 2 -5.05 -40.39 -28.72
CA LYS A 2 -5.95 -40.25 -27.55
C LYS A 2 -5.71 -38.99 -26.70
N ALA A 3 -4.45 -38.60 -26.49
CA ALA A 3 -4.11 -37.39 -25.72
C ALA A 3 -4.55 -36.08 -26.40
N ILE A 4 -4.46 -36.01 -27.73
CA ILE A 4 -4.84 -34.82 -28.51
C ILE A 4 -6.37 -34.64 -28.49
N ALA A 5 -7.13 -35.73 -28.59
CA ALA A 5 -8.59 -35.70 -28.48
C ALA A 5 -9.06 -35.26 -27.08
N SER A 6 -8.34 -35.66 -26.03
CA SER A 6 -8.63 -35.25 -24.64
C SER A 6 -8.34 -33.77 -24.40
N LEU A 7 -7.22 -33.24 -24.91
CA LEU A 7 -6.90 -31.82 -24.81
C LEU A 7 -7.91 -30.94 -25.55
N PHE A 8 -8.36 -31.38 -26.74
CA PHE A 8 -9.38 -30.65 -27.50
C PHE A 8 -10.73 -30.63 -26.78
N GLY A 9 -11.11 -31.74 -26.13
CA GLY A 9 -12.31 -31.82 -25.30
C GLY A 9 -12.26 -30.88 -24.09
N ILE A 10 -11.13 -30.79 -23.41
CA ILE A 10 -10.93 -29.86 -22.29
C ILE A 10 -11.01 -28.40 -22.78
N LEU A 11 -10.37 -28.08 -23.90
CA LEU A 11 -10.39 -26.72 -24.47
C LEU A 11 -11.81 -26.28 -24.86
N LEU A 12 -12.59 -27.17 -25.48
CA LEU A 12 -14.00 -26.89 -25.79
C LEU A 12 -14.85 -26.70 -24.53
N LEU A 13 -14.60 -27.49 -23.48
CA LEU A 13 -15.31 -27.35 -22.21
C LEU A 13 -14.96 -26.02 -21.52
N VAL A 14 -13.70 -25.59 -21.53
CA VAL A 14 -13.28 -24.29 -21.01
C VAL A 14 -13.93 -23.15 -21.80
N LEU A 15 -13.95 -23.22 -23.13
CA LEU A 15 -14.61 -22.21 -23.96
C LEU A 15 -16.12 -22.16 -23.71
N LEU A 16 -16.76 -23.31 -23.52
CA LEU A 16 -18.19 -23.38 -23.19
C LEU A 16 -18.45 -22.75 -21.82
N LEU A 17 -17.63 -23.06 -20.81
CA LEU A 17 -17.75 -22.47 -19.48
C LEU A 17 -17.53 -20.96 -19.49
N LEU A 18 -16.56 -20.48 -20.27
CA LEU A 18 -16.32 -19.03 -20.44
C LEU A 18 -17.49 -18.36 -21.17
N GLY A 19 -18.04 -19.00 -22.20
CA GLY A 19 -19.19 -18.48 -22.93
C GLY A 19 -20.45 -18.41 -22.07
N VAL A 20 -20.75 -19.49 -21.32
CA VAL A 20 -21.89 -19.54 -20.39
C VAL A 20 -21.69 -18.55 -19.25
N GLY A 21 -20.49 -18.51 -18.65
CA GLY A 21 -20.16 -17.56 -17.59
C GLY A 21 -20.28 -16.12 -18.06
N GLY A 22 -19.74 -15.80 -19.23
CA GLY A 22 -19.86 -14.48 -19.85
C GLY A 22 -21.32 -14.09 -20.15
N ALA A 23 -22.12 -15.01 -20.69
CA ALA A 23 -23.54 -14.78 -20.94
C ALA A 23 -24.32 -14.55 -19.64
N LEU A 24 -23.99 -15.27 -18.57
CA LEU A 24 -24.63 -15.12 -17.26
C LEU A 24 -24.30 -13.77 -16.62
N VAL A 25 -23.03 -13.35 -16.70
CA VAL A 25 -22.58 -12.02 -16.25
C VAL A 25 -23.27 -10.92 -17.08
N PHE A 26 -23.39 -11.12 -18.40
CA PHE A 26 -24.08 -10.17 -19.27
C PHE A 26 -25.58 -10.08 -18.93
N LEU A 27 -26.25 -11.20 -18.66
CA LEU A 27 -27.65 -11.24 -18.21
C LEU A 27 -27.84 -10.56 -16.85
N LEU A 28 -26.91 -10.75 -15.92
CA LEU A 28 -26.93 -10.07 -14.62
C LEU A 28 -26.75 -8.56 -14.80
N ALA A 29 -25.81 -8.13 -15.64
CA ALA A 29 -25.59 -6.72 -15.95
C ALA A 29 -26.82 -6.10 -16.64
N TYR A 30 -27.44 -6.82 -17.57
CA TYR A 30 -28.66 -6.39 -18.24
C TYR A 30 -29.84 -6.32 -17.27
N GLY A 31 -30.00 -7.30 -16.38
CA GLY A 31 -31.01 -7.30 -15.33
C GLY A 31 -30.85 -6.14 -14.37
N LEU A 32 -29.62 -5.85 -13.94
CA LEU A 32 -29.28 -4.69 -13.12
C LEU A 32 -29.54 -3.37 -13.86
N GLY A 33 -29.23 -3.31 -15.15
CA GLY A 33 -29.55 -2.15 -15.99
C GLY A 33 -31.05 -1.92 -16.11
N TRP A 34 -31.84 -2.98 -16.25
CA TRP A 34 -33.29 -2.92 -16.33
C TRP A 34 -33.93 -2.47 -15.01
N THR A 35 -33.44 -2.96 -13.87
CA THR A 35 -33.96 -2.53 -12.56
C THR A 35 -33.63 -1.08 -12.25
N ILE A 36 -32.44 -0.59 -12.63
CA ILE A 36 -32.06 0.82 -12.52
C ILE A 36 -32.91 1.69 -13.45
N ASN A 37 -33.19 1.22 -14.67
CA ASN A 37 -34.05 1.93 -15.62
C ASN A 37 -35.48 2.13 -15.09
N LEU A 38 -35.99 1.20 -14.27
CA LEU A 38 -37.30 1.31 -13.64
C LEU A 38 -37.41 2.48 -12.65
N ILE A 39 -36.31 2.82 -11.96
CA ILE A 39 -36.29 3.80 -10.87
C ILE A 39 -35.86 5.17 -11.38
N ALA A 40 -34.97 5.21 -12.38
CA ALA A 40 -34.21 6.42 -12.65
C ALA A 40 -34.34 6.97 -14.08
N HIS A 41 -35.08 6.30 -14.97
CA HIS A 41 -35.28 6.74 -16.37
C HIS A 41 -33.97 7.19 -17.06
N PHE A 42 -32.85 6.56 -16.71
CA PHE A 42 -31.59 6.82 -17.38
C PHE A 42 -31.56 6.05 -18.69
N GLU A 43 -31.07 6.69 -19.77
CA GLU A 43 -30.80 5.96 -20.99
C GLU A 43 -29.81 4.80 -20.71
N PRO A 44 -29.98 3.64 -21.35
CA PRO A 44 -29.14 2.46 -21.11
C PRO A 44 -27.63 2.74 -21.29
N PHE A 45 -27.28 3.73 -22.12
CA PHE A 45 -25.91 4.20 -22.27
C PHE A 45 -25.33 4.87 -21.01
N GLN A 46 -26.12 5.67 -20.30
CA GLN A 46 -25.64 6.34 -19.07
C GLN A 46 -25.44 5.33 -17.94
N ALA A 47 -26.33 4.33 -17.85
CA ALA A 47 -26.21 3.25 -16.88
C ALA A 47 -24.93 2.42 -17.10
N THR A 48 -24.56 2.12 -18.35
CA THR A 48 -23.33 1.37 -18.63
C THR A 48 -22.09 2.19 -18.33
N VAL A 49 -22.07 3.48 -18.67
CA VAL A 49 -20.96 4.39 -18.33
C VAL A 49 -20.77 4.50 -16.81
N LEU A 50 -21.84 4.67 -16.05
CA LEU A 50 -21.78 4.68 -14.58
C LEU A 50 -21.36 3.33 -13.99
N GLY A 51 -21.81 2.22 -14.59
CA GLY A 51 -21.37 0.88 -14.23
C GLY A 51 -19.86 0.72 -14.39
N ILE A 52 -19.32 1.09 -15.56
CA ILE A 52 -17.87 1.04 -15.83
C ILE A 52 -17.11 1.95 -14.86
N LEU A 53 -17.57 3.19 -14.65
CA LEU A 53 -16.94 4.13 -13.71
C LEU A 53 -16.91 3.59 -12.28
N SER A 54 -18.02 3.01 -11.80
CA SER A 54 -18.10 2.47 -10.45
C SER A 54 -17.19 1.25 -10.26
N ILE A 55 -17.13 0.33 -11.23
CA ILE A 55 -16.21 -0.81 -11.20
C ILE A 55 -14.75 -0.32 -11.22
N THR A 56 -14.43 0.67 -12.06
CA THR A 56 -13.08 1.23 -12.16
C THR A 56 -12.67 1.90 -10.84
N ALA A 57 -13.56 2.69 -10.24
CA ALA A 57 -13.32 3.32 -8.95
C ALA A 57 -13.12 2.29 -7.82
N ALA A 58 -13.94 1.24 -7.80
CA ALA A 58 -13.82 0.16 -6.82
C ALA A 58 -12.50 -0.60 -6.98
N ALA A 59 -12.07 -0.90 -8.20
CA ALA A 59 -10.80 -1.58 -8.47
C ALA A 59 -9.60 -0.72 -8.03
N PHE A 60 -9.65 0.60 -8.27
CA PHE A 60 -8.60 1.52 -7.81
C PHE A 60 -8.49 1.56 -6.28
N LEU A 61 -9.63 1.63 -5.59
CA LEU A 61 -9.70 1.59 -4.13
C LEU A 61 -9.18 0.26 -3.57
N ALA A 62 -9.61 -0.86 -4.14
CA ALA A 62 -9.16 -2.18 -3.74
C ALA A 62 -7.64 -2.33 -3.88
N ASN A 63 -7.06 -1.85 -4.98
CA ASN A 63 -5.61 -1.88 -5.19
C ASN A 63 -4.86 -1.03 -4.14
N ARG A 64 -5.40 0.15 -3.81
CA ARG A 64 -4.81 1.01 -2.77
C ARG A 64 -4.87 0.38 -1.38
N ILE A 65 -5.98 -0.25 -1.01
CA ILE A 65 -6.11 -0.95 0.26
C ILE A 65 -5.15 -2.14 0.31
N TRP A 66 -5.04 -2.87 -0.78
CA TRP A 66 -4.14 -4.01 -0.90
C TRP A 66 -2.66 -3.61 -0.73
N ASP A 67 -2.25 -2.47 -1.31
CA ASP A 67 -0.90 -1.94 -1.11
C ASP A 67 -0.61 -1.51 0.34
N MET A 68 -1.64 -1.11 1.10
CA MET A 68 -1.51 -0.78 2.52
C MET A 68 -1.52 -2.05 3.40
N ALA A 69 -2.28 -3.07 3.01
CA ALA A 69 -2.44 -4.30 3.76
C ALA A 69 -1.28 -5.29 3.56
N ARG A 70 -0.50 -5.15 2.49
CA ARG A 70 0.69 -5.97 2.28
C ARG A 70 1.73 -5.62 3.34
N PRO A 71 2.11 -6.56 4.24
CA PRO A 71 3.26 -6.35 5.09
C PRO A 71 4.48 -6.08 4.20
N ALA A 72 5.33 -5.13 4.61
CA ALA A 72 6.61 -4.93 3.94
C ALA A 72 7.30 -6.31 3.83
N PRO A 73 7.90 -6.64 2.66
CA PRO A 73 8.63 -7.89 2.54
C PRO A 73 9.61 -7.92 3.71
N ILE A 74 9.52 -8.96 4.54
CA ILE A 74 10.50 -9.25 5.57
C ILE A 74 11.80 -9.38 4.78
N SER A 75 12.68 -8.38 4.88
CA SER A 75 14.07 -8.60 4.53
C SER A 75 14.51 -9.67 5.51
N MET A 76 14.58 -10.91 5.03
CA MET A 76 15.53 -11.85 5.57
C MET A 76 16.87 -11.22 5.23
N ASP A 77 17.36 -10.37 6.15
CA ASP A 77 18.76 -10.06 6.21
C ASP A 77 19.43 -11.43 6.45
N ASP A 78 20.08 -11.96 5.41
CA ASP A 78 21.06 -13.03 5.58
C ASP A 78 22.23 -12.37 6.31
N ASP A 79 22.13 -12.34 7.63
CA ASP A 79 23.20 -11.94 8.52
C ASP A 79 24.25 -13.07 8.51
N GLU A 80 25.16 -13.02 7.54
CA GLU A 80 26.43 -13.74 7.62
C GLU A 80 27.23 -13.06 8.74
N TYR A 81 27.08 -13.55 9.97
CA TYR A 81 27.87 -13.15 11.14
C TYR A 81 29.33 -13.61 10.93
N ASP A 82 30.21 -12.69 10.53
CA ASP A 82 31.63 -12.77 10.87
C ASP A 82 31.79 -12.23 12.29
N ASP A 83 31.88 -13.15 13.24
CA ASP A 83 31.97 -12.98 14.69
C ASP A 83 33.44 -12.90 15.09
N ASP A 84 34.06 -11.75 14.87
CA ASP A 84 35.36 -11.39 15.43
C ASP A 84 35.23 -9.94 15.93
N ASP A 85 35.21 -9.73 17.25
CA ASP A 85 35.75 -8.54 17.96
C ASP A 85 35.36 -8.61 19.45
N GLU A 86 36.19 -9.35 20.20
CA GLU A 86 36.67 -9.12 21.58
C GLU A 86 35.96 -8.01 22.41
N TYR A 87 35.09 -8.40 23.36
CA TYR A 87 34.57 -7.51 24.41
C TYR A 87 35.62 -7.34 25.52
N ASP A 88 36.21 -6.14 25.64
CA ASP A 88 36.84 -5.67 26.88
C ASP A 88 35.73 -5.14 27.81
N ASP A 89 35.43 -5.93 28.84
CA ASP A 89 34.80 -5.47 30.08
C ASP A 89 35.67 -4.36 30.66
N ASP A 90 35.12 -3.15 30.86
CA ASP A 90 35.51 -2.15 31.88
C ASP A 90 34.91 -0.75 31.54
N LEU A 91 33.73 -0.40 32.07
CA LEU A 91 33.51 0.85 32.83
C LEU A 91 32.06 0.94 33.32
N PHE A 92 31.87 0.49 34.55
CA PHE A 92 30.74 0.85 35.39
C PHE A 92 30.96 2.29 35.86
N ASP A 93 30.15 3.24 35.43
CA ASP A 93 30.10 4.57 36.04
C ASP A 93 28.67 4.86 36.49
N GLU A 94 28.54 4.95 37.81
CA GLU A 94 27.34 5.24 38.57
C GLU A 94 27.04 6.73 38.44
N PHE A 95 25.99 7.09 37.69
CA PHE A 95 25.48 8.46 37.65
C PHE A 95 24.01 8.47 38.09
N ASP A 96 23.85 8.73 39.38
CA ASP A 96 22.59 9.08 40.04
C ASP A 96 22.25 10.53 39.69
N GLY A 97 21.06 10.78 39.18
CA GLY A 97 20.65 12.09 38.66
C GLY A 97 19.14 12.20 38.55
N GLU A 98 18.48 12.45 39.68
CA GLU A 98 17.19 13.14 39.70
C GLU A 98 17.39 14.54 39.10
N ASP A 99 16.63 14.91 38.06
CA ASP A 99 16.28 16.30 37.76
C ASP A 99 15.03 16.32 36.85
N GLU A 100 14.00 17.00 37.33
CA GLU A 100 12.77 17.38 36.63
C GLU A 100 13.05 18.57 35.68
N GLU A 101 12.17 18.76 34.68
CA GLU A 101 12.04 19.96 33.82
C GLU A 101 13.18 20.10 32.76
N ASP A 102 12.94 20.15 31.45
CA ASP A 102 12.09 21.10 30.72
C ASP A 102 11.58 20.47 29.41
N GLU A 103 10.26 20.47 29.20
CA GLU A 103 9.70 20.38 27.85
C GLU A 103 9.97 21.72 27.15
N ASP A 104 11.01 21.75 26.31
CA ASP A 104 11.26 22.85 25.38
C ASP A 104 10.09 22.94 24.37
N GLU A 105 8.96 23.52 24.78
CA GLU A 105 7.89 23.92 23.86
C GLU A 105 8.42 25.05 22.96
N GLU A 106 9.04 24.63 21.86
CA GLU A 106 9.44 25.48 20.74
C GLU A 106 8.24 26.40 20.40
N PRO A 107 8.37 27.74 20.51
CA PRO A 107 7.24 28.64 20.36
C PRO A 107 6.55 28.41 19.02
N ASN A 108 5.30 27.93 19.05
CA ASN A 108 4.53 27.64 17.83
C ASN A 108 4.55 28.88 16.91
N PRO A 109 5.24 28.84 15.74
CA PRO A 109 5.39 30.01 14.87
C PRO A 109 4.06 30.47 14.25
N TYR A 110 3.00 29.66 14.39
CA TYR A 110 1.68 29.91 13.84
C TYR A 110 0.58 29.71 14.91
N PRO A 111 0.34 30.70 15.79
CA PRO A 111 -0.63 30.60 16.88
C PRO A 111 -2.10 30.49 16.41
N GLY A 112 -2.38 30.70 15.12
CA GLY A 112 -3.73 30.63 14.54
C GLY A 112 -4.09 29.30 13.86
N ILE A 113 -3.16 28.34 13.77
CA ILE A 113 -3.39 27.08 13.05
C ILE A 113 -3.61 25.95 14.06
N PRO A 114 -4.76 25.26 14.04
CA PRO A 114 -4.97 24.08 14.88
C PRO A 114 -3.85 23.04 14.67
N ARG A 115 -3.41 22.36 15.71
CA ARG A 115 -2.28 21.38 15.68
C ARG A 115 -2.32 20.41 14.48
N TRP A 116 -3.51 19.97 14.08
CA TRP A 116 -3.74 19.03 12.98
C TRP A 116 -3.67 19.64 11.56
N ARG A 117 -3.59 20.97 11.43
CA ARG A 117 -3.37 21.69 10.16
C ARG A 117 -1.99 22.35 10.07
N GLN A 118 -1.14 22.19 11.09
CA GLN A 118 0.21 22.71 11.01
C GLN A 118 0.92 22.06 9.82
N PRO A 119 1.59 22.85 8.95
CA PRO A 119 2.40 22.26 7.90
C PRO A 119 3.40 21.33 8.57
N LEU A 120 3.43 20.06 8.18
CA LEU A 120 4.37 19.07 8.72
C LEU A 120 5.75 19.72 8.73
N LYS A 121 6.39 19.76 9.92
CA LYS A 121 7.78 20.21 10.11
C LYS A 121 8.57 19.72 8.90
N THR A 122 9.24 20.65 8.20
CA THR A 122 9.97 20.32 6.97
C THR A 122 10.86 19.13 7.29
N LEU A 123 10.51 17.98 6.73
CA LEU A 123 11.15 16.71 7.06
C LEU A 123 12.61 16.83 6.65
N ASP A 124 13.50 16.87 7.63
CA ASP A 124 14.92 16.87 7.38
C ASP A 124 15.37 15.44 7.10
N PHE A 125 15.94 15.24 5.91
CA PHE A 125 16.47 13.96 5.46
C PHE A 125 18.01 13.94 5.47
N SER A 126 18.67 15.01 5.93
CA SER A 126 20.13 15.15 5.93
C SER A 126 20.85 14.11 6.78
N ASN A 127 20.22 13.69 7.89
CA ASN A 127 20.77 12.72 8.84
C ASN A 127 20.15 11.32 8.74
N ALA A 128 19.29 11.06 7.74
CA ALA A 128 18.64 9.76 7.61
C ALA A 128 19.58 8.73 6.97
N LYS A 129 19.96 7.69 7.71
CA LYS A 129 20.78 6.60 7.15
C LYS A 129 19.92 5.68 6.27
N PRO A 130 20.51 4.97 5.30
CA PRO A 130 19.77 4.06 4.40
C PRO A 130 18.90 3.02 5.13
N HIS A 131 19.35 2.54 6.29
CA HIS A 131 18.68 1.52 7.12
C HIS A 131 17.77 2.11 8.20
N ASP A 132 17.67 3.43 8.33
CA ASP A 132 16.76 4.05 9.29
C ASP A 132 15.33 4.05 8.75
N ARG A 133 14.34 4.15 9.65
CA ARG A 133 12.94 4.38 9.24
C ARG A 133 12.84 5.75 8.56
N CYS A 134 12.08 5.81 7.46
CA CYS A 134 11.86 7.06 6.74
C CYS A 134 11.22 8.12 7.66
N PRO A 135 11.81 9.32 7.79
CA PRO A 135 11.24 10.43 8.58
C PRO A 135 9.83 10.82 8.13
N CYS A 136 9.46 10.48 6.89
CA CYS A 136 8.15 10.68 6.30
C CYS A 136 7.00 9.88 6.96
N GLY A 137 7.27 9.01 7.94
CA GLY A 137 6.25 8.25 8.66
C GLY A 137 5.66 7.06 7.89
N SER A 138 6.26 6.68 6.76
CA SER A 138 5.77 5.54 5.94
C SER A 138 6.04 4.16 6.55
N GLY A 139 6.83 4.10 7.62
CA GLY A 139 7.28 2.84 8.25
C GLY A 139 8.29 2.04 7.42
N LYS A 140 8.63 2.48 6.20
CA LYS A 140 9.63 1.85 5.33
C LYS A 140 11.03 2.37 5.63
N LEU A 141 12.06 1.57 5.34
CA LEU A 141 13.45 2.00 5.38
C LEU A 141 13.68 3.19 4.44
N TYR A 142 14.55 4.12 4.83
CA TYR A 142 14.84 5.33 4.07
C TYR A 142 15.30 4.99 2.65
N LYS A 143 16.17 3.97 2.47
CA LYS A 143 16.61 3.47 1.16
C LYS A 143 15.48 3.02 0.23
N ASN A 144 14.38 2.52 0.78
CA ASN A 144 13.21 2.02 0.04
C ASN A 144 12.07 3.05 -0.06
N CYS A 145 12.34 4.29 0.33
CA CYS A 145 11.37 5.37 0.31
C CYS A 145 11.99 6.62 -0.35
N HIS A 146 12.26 7.68 0.43
CA HIS A 146 12.82 8.93 -0.08
C HIS A 146 14.31 8.80 -0.48
N GLY A 147 15.05 7.88 0.14
CA GLY A 147 16.43 7.55 -0.22
C GLY A 147 16.57 6.79 -1.55
N ALA A 148 15.50 6.22 -2.10
CA ALA A 148 15.54 5.47 -3.36
C ALA A 148 15.91 6.35 -4.57
N LYS A 149 15.66 7.67 -4.48
CA LYS A 149 16.04 8.64 -5.51
C LYS A 149 17.50 9.10 -5.41
N HIS A 150 18.09 9.02 -4.22
CA HIS A 150 19.48 9.40 -3.97
C HIS A 150 20.48 8.26 -4.27
N ALA A 151 20.01 7.01 -4.32
CA ALA A 151 20.84 5.84 -4.62
C ALA A 151 21.09 5.61 -6.14
N LYS A 152 20.60 6.48 -7.03
CA LYS A 152 20.73 6.37 -8.50
C LYS A 152 21.66 7.42 -9.13
N SER A 153 22.50 8.10 -8.34
CA SER A 153 23.58 8.96 -8.85
C SER A 153 24.92 8.27 -8.75
#